data_AF-A0A960U3P8-F1
#
_entry.id   AF-A0A960U3P8-F1
#
_cell.length_a   1.000
_cell.length_b   1.000
_cell.length_c   1.000
_cell.angle_alpha   90.00
_cell.angle_beta   90.00
_cell.angle_gamma   90.00
#
_symmetry.space_group_name_H-M   'P 1'
#
loop_
_entity.id
_entity.type
_entity.pdbx_description
1 polymer ?
#
loop_
_entity_poly.entity_id
_entity_poly.type
_entity_poly.pdbx_seq_one_letter_code
_entity_poly.pdbx_strand_id
1 'polypeptide(L)'
;MSVRQSDFHFPIPEKVQDWGMAHHCYSPVFRPETEKEIRKVFQFASKQKFFLAFRGGGCSYGDSAINNNGIILDLSNLNKIIDFDPNTGILNIQSGLSMQALCEFSLERGFWPPVVSSSTQATFGGSLSMNIHGKNGFSMGTIGDHVLDFKLLCPSGNIYSCSREENSELFHAVIGGMGLLGVILEVRLKLKKIHSSELEVKTKRTENLEETLDYFERAENASDYLYAWVDGFSSGRSTGRGFVFRARHLEEGED
;
A
#
# COMPACT_ATOMS: atom_id res chain seq x y z
N MET A 1 -17.61 19.18 -42.37
CA MET A 1 -16.71 17.99 -42.39
C MET A 1 -16.68 17.40 -41.00
N SER A 2 -17.28 16.22 -40.84
CA SER A 2 -17.39 15.48 -39.59
C SER A 2 -16.03 14.87 -39.25
N VAL A 3 -15.37 15.39 -38.21
CA VAL A 3 -14.27 14.67 -37.55
C VAL A 3 -14.92 13.82 -36.47
N ARG A 4 -15.15 12.55 -36.75
CA ARG A 4 -15.35 11.54 -35.69
C ARG A 4 -14.03 11.44 -34.93
N GLN A 5 -13.91 12.20 -33.86
CA GLN A 5 -12.71 12.27 -33.05
C GLN A 5 -12.77 11.18 -31.96
N SER A 6 -12.09 10.07 -32.24
CA SER A 6 -11.70 8.93 -31.36
C SER A 6 -12.79 8.04 -30.76
N ASP A 7 -12.64 6.72 -30.95
CA ASP A 7 -13.31 5.62 -30.22
C ASP A 7 -12.94 5.56 -28.72
N PHE A 8 -12.55 6.70 -28.14
CA PHE A 8 -12.12 6.81 -26.76
C PHE A 8 -13.31 7.25 -25.91
N HIS A 9 -13.99 6.29 -25.30
CA HIS A 9 -15.12 6.58 -24.42
C HIS A 9 -14.63 7.32 -23.17
N PHE A 10 -14.99 8.60 -23.06
CA PHE A 10 -14.67 9.41 -21.90
C PHE A 10 -15.74 9.21 -20.83
N PRO A 11 -15.38 8.75 -19.62
CA PRO A 11 -16.34 8.48 -18.57
C PRO A 11 -16.98 9.79 -18.08
N ILE A 12 -18.24 9.69 -17.66
CA ILE A 12 -18.95 10.79 -17.00
C ILE A 12 -18.22 11.08 -15.68
N PRO A 13 -17.93 12.35 -15.35
CA PRO A 13 -17.30 12.68 -14.08
C PRO A 13 -18.13 12.16 -12.89
N GLU A 14 -17.46 11.46 -11.98
CA GLU A 14 -18.04 10.94 -10.74
C GLU A 14 -17.40 11.63 -9.53
N LYS A 15 -18.11 11.64 -8.40
CA LYS A 15 -17.58 12.19 -7.16
C LYS A 15 -16.48 11.26 -6.63
N VAL A 16 -15.27 11.79 -6.49
CA VAL A 16 -14.15 11.11 -5.84
C VAL A 16 -13.78 11.88 -4.57
N GLN A 17 -13.54 11.16 -3.48
CA GLN A 17 -13.18 11.75 -2.19
C GLN A 17 -12.06 10.95 -1.51
N ASP A 18 -11.39 11.61 -0.57
CA ASP A 18 -10.45 11.01 0.37
C ASP A 18 -11.22 10.16 1.41
N TRP A 19 -10.47 9.40 2.20
CA TRP A 19 -11.06 8.55 3.23
C TRP A 19 -11.77 9.34 4.34
N GLY A 20 -11.25 10.53 4.68
CA GLY A 20 -11.80 11.41 5.69
C GLY A 20 -12.99 12.25 5.22
N MET A 21 -13.30 12.22 3.92
CA MET A 21 -14.32 13.04 3.26
C MET A 21 -14.06 14.56 3.37
N ALA A 22 -12.84 14.97 3.72
CA ALA A 22 -12.45 16.37 3.81
C ALA A 22 -12.20 17.00 2.43
N HIS A 23 -11.72 16.20 1.48
CA HIS A 23 -11.36 16.60 0.12
C HIS A 23 -12.18 15.80 -0.89
N HIS A 24 -12.77 16.47 -1.87
CA HIS A 24 -13.49 15.80 -2.95
C HIS A 24 -13.45 16.61 -4.25
N CYS A 25 -13.63 15.92 -5.36
CA CYS A 25 -13.80 16.51 -6.68
C CYS A 25 -14.79 15.69 -7.52
N TYR A 26 -15.22 16.25 -8.64
CA TYR A 26 -15.87 15.48 -9.70
C TYR A 26 -14.89 15.33 -10.84
N SER A 27 -14.49 14.09 -11.11
CA SER A 27 -13.49 13.80 -12.14
C SER A 27 -13.87 12.57 -12.96
N PRO A 28 -13.53 12.54 -14.26
CA PRO A 28 -13.61 11.34 -15.06
C PRO A 28 -12.63 10.28 -14.50
N VAL A 29 -13.17 9.09 -14.20
CA VAL A 29 -12.40 7.96 -13.64
C VAL A 29 -12.30 6.84 -14.65
N PHE A 30 -11.07 6.51 -15.07
CA PHE A 30 -10.79 5.34 -15.90
C PHE A 30 -10.34 4.17 -15.03
N ARG A 31 -10.82 2.97 -15.33
CA ARG A 31 -10.55 1.73 -14.58
C ARG A 31 -9.94 0.65 -15.48
N PRO A 32 -8.71 0.85 -15.98
CA PRO A 32 -8.08 -0.09 -16.90
C PRO A 32 -7.77 -1.43 -16.23
N GLU A 33 -7.84 -2.50 -17.01
CA GLU A 33 -7.46 -3.86 -16.59
C GLU A 33 -6.11 -4.28 -17.18
N THR A 34 -5.59 -3.50 -18.15
CA THR A 34 -4.38 -3.85 -18.88
C THR A 34 -3.45 -2.66 -19.09
N GLU A 35 -2.15 -2.93 -19.23
CA GLU A 35 -1.14 -1.95 -19.64
C GLU A 35 -1.54 -1.21 -20.93
N LYS A 36 -2.11 -1.93 -21.90
CA LYS A 36 -2.55 -1.37 -23.18
C LYS A 36 -3.61 -0.29 -22.99
N GLU A 37 -4.53 -0.47 -22.06
CA GLU A 37 -5.56 0.53 -21.74
C GLU A 37 -4.98 1.73 -21.00
N ILE A 38 -4.06 1.51 -20.05
CA ILE A 38 -3.33 2.60 -19.38
C ILE A 38 -2.62 3.47 -20.42
N ARG A 39 -1.92 2.86 -21.39
CA ARG A 39 -1.25 3.58 -22.49
C ARG A 39 -2.20 4.42 -23.33
N LYS A 40 -3.40 3.90 -23.63
CA LYS A 40 -4.42 4.67 -24.36
C LYS A 40 -4.83 5.91 -23.57
N VAL A 41 -5.01 5.79 -22.25
CA VAL A 41 -5.31 6.95 -21.38
C VAL A 41 -4.15 7.95 -21.38
N PHE A 42 -2.90 7.49 -21.28
CA PHE A 42 -1.73 8.37 -21.32
C PHE A 42 -1.62 9.13 -22.63
N GLN A 43 -1.80 8.46 -23.77
CA GLN A 43 -1.78 9.08 -25.09
C GLN A 43 -2.91 10.10 -25.24
N PHE A 44 -4.12 9.76 -24.77
CA PHE A 44 -5.25 10.68 -24.78
C PHE A 44 -4.98 11.91 -23.91
N ALA A 45 -4.56 11.71 -22.66
CA ALA A 45 -4.30 12.79 -21.71
C ALA A 45 -3.17 13.71 -22.19
N SER A 46 -2.10 13.14 -22.77
CA SER A 46 -1.01 13.92 -23.37
C SER A 46 -1.51 14.77 -24.56
N LYS A 47 -2.28 14.17 -25.48
CA LYS A 47 -2.83 14.89 -26.65
C LYS A 47 -3.77 16.02 -26.25
N GLN A 48 -4.57 15.81 -25.21
CA GLN A 48 -5.56 16.78 -24.73
C GLN A 48 -5.05 17.67 -23.60
N LYS A 49 -3.80 17.49 -23.16
CA LYS A 49 -3.17 18.20 -22.03
C LYS A 49 -3.93 18.08 -20.70
N PHE A 50 -4.52 16.92 -20.44
CA PHE A 50 -5.08 16.61 -19.13
C PHE A 50 -3.99 16.16 -18.15
N PHE A 51 -4.08 16.62 -16.90
CA PHE A 51 -3.31 16.06 -15.80
C PHE A 51 -3.91 14.72 -15.38
N LEU A 52 -3.05 13.79 -14.96
CA LEU A 52 -3.44 12.48 -14.43
C LEU A 52 -3.09 12.42 -12.94
N ALA A 53 -3.96 11.79 -12.16
CA ALA A 53 -3.58 11.22 -10.87
C ALA A 53 -3.96 9.75 -10.85
N PHE A 54 -3.24 8.99 -10.04
CA PHE A 54 -3.48 7.56 -9.87
C PHE A 54 -4.23 7.32 -8.57
N ARG A 55 -5.12 6.35 -8.60
CA ARG A 55 -5.92 5.95 -7.45
C ARG A 55 -5.91 4.43 -7.33
N GLY A 56 -5.88 3.97 -6.09
CA GLY A 56 -6.14 2.57 -5.73
C GLY A 56 -7.37 2.48 -4.85
N GLY A 57 -7.24 1.83 -3.70
CA GLY A 57 -8.35 1.63 -2.74
C GLY A 57 -8.92 2.91 -2.10
N GLY A 58 -8.33 4.09 -2.34
CA GLY A 58 -8.87 5.35 -1.85
C GLY A 58 -8.77 5.56 -0.34
N CYS A 59 -7.84 4.87 0.32
CA CYS A 59 -7.71 4.87 1.79
C CYS A 59 -6.83 6.00 2.35
N SER A 60 -6.19 6.81 1.51
CA SER A 60 -5.50 8.01 1.98
C SER A 60 -6.52 9.06 2.45
N TYR A 61 -6.23 9.72 3.56
CA TYR A 61 -7.02 10.84 4.11
C TYR A 61 -6.69 12.18 3.42
N GLY A 62 -5.58 12.26 2.69
CA GLY A 62 -5.20 13.45 1.93
C GLY A 62 -5.71 13.43 0.49
N ASP A 63 -5.36 14.47 -0.25
CA ASP A 63 -5.73 14.68 -1.65
C ASP A 63 -4.80 14.00 -2.67
N SER A 64 -3.78 13.26 -2.22
CA SER A 64 -2.81 12.53 -3.06
C SER A 64 -3.43 11.67 -4.18
N ALA A 65 -4.66 11.16 -4.01
CA ALA A 65 -5.38 10.35 -4.98
C ALA A 65 -6.65 11.04 -5.52
N ILE A 66 -6.65 12.37 -5.53
CA ILE A 66 -7.72 13.25 -6.02
C ILE A 66 -7.11 14.16 -7.10
N ASN A 67 -7.86 14.44 -8.16
CA ASN A 67 -7.39 15.29 -9.25
C ASN A 67 -8.49 16.18 -9.79
N ASN A 68 -8.62 17.37 -9.21
CA ASN A 68 -9.63 18.33 -9.64
C ASN A 68 -9.31 18.87 -11.04
N ASN A 69 -10.30 18.92 -11.93
CA ASN A 69 -10.16 19.32 -13.35
C ASN A 69 -9.17 18.45 -14.16
N GLY A 70 -8.83 17.26 -13.68
CA GLY A 70 -8.01 16.29 -14.40
C GLY A 70 -8.69 14.93 -14.48
N ILE A 71 -7.93 13.93 -14.93
CA ILE A 71 -8.39 12.55 -15.03
C ILE A 71 -7.83 11.76 -13.85
N ILE A 72 -8.65 10.84 -13.32
CA ILE A 72 -8.21 9.86 -12.33
C ILE A 72 -8.12 8.50 -13.03
N LEU A 73 -7.01 7.81 -12.83
CA LEU A 73 -6.82 6.44 -13.25
C LEU A 73 -6.88 5.54 -12.01
N ASP A 74 -7.97 4.83 -11.85
CA ASP A 74 -8.19 3.86 -10.80
C ASP A 74 -7.62 2.51 -11.23
N LEU A 75 -6.53 2.12 -10.58
CA LEU A 75 -5.72 0.94 -10.90
C LEU A 75 -6.17 -0.31 -10.14
N SER A 76 -7.26 -0.26 -9.37
CA SER A 76 -7.77 -1.40 -8.58
C SER A 76 -8.14 -2.63 -9.42
N ASN A 77 -8.37 -2.45 -10.72
CA ASN A 77 -8.62 -3.52 -11.68
C ASN A 77 -7.34 -4.22 -12.17
N LEU A 78 -6.15 -3.67 -11.89
CA LEU A 78 -4.85 -4.31 -12.15
C LEU A 78 -4.50 -5.24 -10.96
N ASN A 79 -5.29 -6.28 -10.72
CA ASN A 79 -5.29 -7.02 -9.44
C ASN A 79 -4.93 -8.51 -9.54
N LYS A 80 -4.23 -8.92 -10.60
CA LYS A 80 -3.85 -10.33 -10.78
C LYS A 80 -2.65 -10.70 -9.92
N ILE A 81 -2.70 -11.91 -9.35
CA ILE A 81 -1.50 -12.61 -8.90
C ILE A 81 -0.88 -13.27 -10.13
N ILE A 82 0.38 -12.94 -10.41
CA ILE A 82 1.07 -13.36 -11.64
C ILE A 82 1.80 -14.68 -11.43
N ASP A 83 2.55 -14.81 -10.34
CA ASP A 83 3.34 -15.99 -10.03
C ASP A 83 3.67 -16.06 -8.53
N PHE A 84 3.88 -17.27 -8.01
CA PHE A 84 4.28 -17.53 -6.63
C PHE A 84 5.19 -18.74 -6.52
N ASP A 85 6.37 -18.55 -5.92
CA ASP A 85 7.29 -19.65 -5.60
C ASP A 85 7.17 -20.03 -4.11
N PRO A 86 6.59 -21.19 -3.78
CA PRO A 86 6.42 -21.63 -2.39
C PRO A 86 7.73 -22.01 -1.70
N ASN A 87 8.83 -22.23 -2.44
CA ASN A 87 10.11 -22.56 -1.85
C ASN A 87 10.82 -21.31 -1.33
N THR A 88 10.71 -20.20 -2.06
CA THR A 88 11.38 -18.94 -1.71
C THR A 88 10.47 -17.92 -1.04
N GLY A 89 9.15 -18.08 -1.16
CA GLY A 89 8.15 -17.12 -0.70
C GLY A 89 8.08 -15.86 -1.57
N ILE A 90 8.65 -15.88 -2.79
CA ILE A 90 8.60 -14.75 -3.71
C ILE A 90 7.24 -14.76 -4.42
N LEU A 91 6.55 -13.63 -4.33
CA LEU A 91 5.26 -13.40 -4.94
C LEU A 91 5.37 -12.27 -5.97
N ASN A 92 4.84 -12.48 -7.17
CA ASN A 92 4.68 -11.46 -8.20
C ASN A 92 3.20 -11.10 -8.36
N ILE A 93 2.85 -9.83 -8.21
CA ILE A 93 1.47 -9.33 -8.24
C ILE A 93 1.36 -8.08 -9.10
N GLN A 94 0.17 -7.83 -9.62
CA GLN A 94 -0.16 -6.51 -10.14
C GLN A 94 -0.46 -5.52 -8.98
N SER A 95 -0.15 -4.25 -9.21
CA SER A 95 -0.19 -3.21 -8.17
C SER A 95 -1.59 -2.90 -7.62
N GLY A 96 -2.64 -3.22 -8.37
CA GLY A 96 -4.04 -3.06 -7.95
C GLY A 96 -4.53 -4.15 -7.00
N LEU A 97 -3.75 -5.20 -6.72
CA LEU A 97 -4.15 -6.23 -5.76
C LEU A 97 -4.38 -5.59 -4.38
N SER A 98 -5.53 -5.86 -3.76
CA SER A 98 -5.85 -5.33 -2.43
C SER A 98 -5.03 -6.00 -1.34
N MET A 99 -4.84 -5.30 -0.23
CA MET A 99 -4.13 -5.84 0.93
C MET A 99 -4.87 -7.01 1.54
N GLN A 100 -6.20 -6.99 1.51
CA GLN A 100 -7.05 -8.12 1.88
C GLN A 100 -6.70 -9.37 1.05
N ALA A 101 -6.75 -9.26 -0.28
CA ALA A 101 -6.50 -10.40 -1.17
C ALA A 101 -5.07 -10.93 -1.02
N LEU A 102 -4.09 -10.03 -0.80
CA LEU A 102 -2.72 -10.43 -0.53
C LEU A 102 -2.60 -11.23 0.77
N CYS A 103 -3.22 -10.77 1.86
CA CYS A 103 -3.21 -11.46 3.15
C CYS A 103 -3.90 -12.83 3.05
N GLU A 104 -5.09 -12.90 2.44
CA GLU A 104 -5.85 -14.14 2.25
C GLU A 104 -5.05 -15.17 1.44
N PHE A 105 -4.51 -14.77 0.28
CA PHE A 105 -3.70 -15.64 -0.55
C PHE A 105 -2.46 -16.18 0.18
N SER A 106 -1.78 -15.31 0.94
CA SER A 106 -0.55 -15.66 1.66
C SER A 106 -0.84 -16.63 2.80
N LEU A 107 -1.88 -16.35 3.59
CA LEU A 107 -2.22 -17.10 4.80
C LEU A 107 -2.54 -18.57 4.48
N GLU A 108 -3.31 -18.81 3.42
CA GLU A 108 -3.64 -20.17 2.92
C GLU A 108 -2.41 -21.01 2.55
N ARG A 109 -1.25 -20.38 2.35
CA ARG A 109 -0.02 -21.02 1.88
C ARG A 109 1.07 -21.07 2.96
N GLY A 110 0.76 -20.69 4.20
CA GLY A 110 1.74 -20.62 5.29
C GLY A 110 2.69 -19.43 5.17
N PHE A 111 2.24 -18.35 4.55
CA PHE A 111 2.99 -17.11 4.40
C PHE A 111 2.20 -15.91 4.92
N TRP A 112 2.92 -14.83 5.21
CA TRP A 112 2.35 -13.55 5.62
C TRP A 112 3.09 -12.39 4.95
N PRO A 113 2.40 -11.31 4.56
CA PRO A 113 3.08 -10.13 4.05
C PRO A 113 3.99 -9.52 5.13
N PRO A 114 5.20 -9.08 4.78
CA PRO A 114 6.19 -8.63 5.77
C PRO A 114 5.74 -7.37 6.50
N VAL A 115 4.96 -6.51 5.85
CA VAL A 115 4.38 -5.29 6.44
C VAL A 115 2.92 -5.18 6.00
N VAL A 116 2.03 -4.98 6.97
CA VAL A 116 0.58 -4.81 6.75
C VAL A 116 0.11 -3.59 7.56
N SER A 117 -0.55 -2.65 6.89
CA SER A 117 -1.23 -1.53 7.55
C SER A 117 -2.69 -1.87 7.88
N SER A 118 -3.38 -1.02 8.63
CA SER A 118 -4.73 -1.29 9.14
C SER A 118 -5.83 -1.32 8.07
N SER A 119 -5.62 -0.69 6.91
CA SER A 119 -6.62 -0.69 5.84
C SER A 119 -6.44 -1.88 4.90
N THR A 120 -7.37 -2.82 4.96
CA THR A 120 -7.42 -4.00 4.08
C THR A 120 -7.82 -3.66 2.64
N GLN A 121 -8.48 -2.51 2.44
CA GLN A 121 -8.94 -2.05 1.12
C GLN A 121 -7.85 -1.36 0.29
N ALA A 122 -6.73 -0.96 0.91
CA ALA A 122 -5.62 -0.36 0.19
C ALA A 122 -5.06 -1.35 -0.85
N THR A 123 -4.77 -0.86 -2.04
CA THR A 123 -4.08 -1.64 -3.11
C THR A 123 -2.58 -1.62 -2.86
N PHE A 124 -1.86 -2.66 -3.28
CA PHE A 124 -0.42 -2.76 -3.10
C PHE A 124 0.36 -1.55 -3.68
N GLY A 125 -0.01 -1.08 -4.87
CA GLY A 125 0.59 0.10 -5.51
C GLY A 125 0.39 1.38 -4.72
N GLY A 126 -0.80 1.56 -4.14
CA GLY A 126 -1.08 2.65 -3.20
C GLY A 126 -0.24 2.53 -1.92
N SER A 127 -0.17 1.33 -1.36
CA SER A 127 0.67 1.02 -0.18
C SER A 127 2.15 1.32 -0.42
N LEU A 128 2.68 0.95 -1.59
CA LEU A 128 4.06 1.21 -1.97
C LEU A 128 4.31 2.70 -2.27
N SER A 129 3.37 3.37 -2.94
CA SER A 129 3.44 4.80 -3.25
C SER A 129 3.40 5.68 -2.00
N MET A 130 2.82 5.19 -0.90
CA MET A 130 2.82 5.85 0.42
C MET A 130 3.88 5.28 1.37
N ASN A 131 4.67 4.31 0.92
CA ASN A 131 5.62 3.52 1.69
C ASN A 131 5.13 3.17 3.11
N ILE A 132 3.98 2.50 3.18
CA ILE A 132 3.29 2.23 4.44
C ILE A 132 4.15 1.47 5.45
N HIS A 133 3.82 1.64 6.73
CA HIS A 133 4.34 0.86 7.84
C HIS A 133 3.22 0.07 8.54
N GLY A 134 3.61 -0.89 9.36
CA GLY A 134 2.71 -1.72 10.17
C GLY A 134 3.07 -1.68 11.66
N LYS A 135 2.38 -2.49 12.45
CA LYS A 135 2.65 -2.65 13.90
C LYS A 135 4.02 -3.27 14.21
N ASN A 136 4.74 -3.71 13.19
CA ASN A 136 6.10 -4.27 13.24
C ASN A 136 7.15 -3.32 12.66
N GLY A 137 6.81 -2.04 12.42
CA GLY A 137 7.72 -1.11 11.75
C GLY A 137 9.05 -0.89 12.47
N PHE A 138 9.10 -1.08 13.80
CA PHE A 138 10.33 -0.98 14.58
C PHE A 138 11.40 -2.01 14.18
N SER A 139 10.99 -3.21 13.76
CA SER A 139 11.90 -4.31 13.38
C SER A 139 11.94 -4.58 11.88
N MET A 140 10.83 -4.33 11.19
CA MET A 140 10.66 -4.67 9.77
C MET A 140 10.72 -3.45 8.83
N GLY A 141 10.76 -2.23 9.36
CA GLY A 141 10.73 -1.01 8.54
C GLY A 141 9.40 -0.84 7.80
N THR A 142 9.49 -0.44 6.54
CA THR A 142 8.36 -0.09 5.67
C THR A 142 8.13 -1.13 4.58
N ILE A 143 6.98 -1.10 3.91
CA ILE A 143 6.68 -2.08 2.85
C ILE A 143 7.71 -2.04 1.70
N GLY A 144 8.25 -0.86 1.38
CA GLY A 144 9.25 -0.69 0.34
C GLY A 144 10.57 -1.40 0.61
N ASP A 145 10.89 -1.69 1.88
CA ASP A 145 12.10 -2.41 2.26
C ASP A 145 12.06 -3.89 1.79
N HIS A 146 10.86 -4.43 1.57
CA HIS A 146 10.62 -5.84 1.21
C HIS A 146 10.29 -6.06 -0.26
N VAL A 147 10.27 -4.99 -1.06
CA VAL A 147 10.11 -5.08 -2.51
C VAL A 147 11.46 -5.45 -3.14
N LEU A 148 11.45 -6.49 -3.97
CA LEU A 148 12.63 -6.94 -4.70
C LEU A 148 12.83 -6.09 -5.96
N ASP A 149 11.75 -5.96 -6.74
CA ASP A 149 11.72 -5.21 -7.98
C ASP A 149 10.27 -4.88 -8.40
N PHE A 150 10.12 -3.92 -9.30
CA PHE A 150 8.83 -3.59 -9.91
C PHE A 150 8.98 -3.05 -11.33
N LYS A 151 7.90 -3.13 -12.11
CA LYS A 151 7.80 -2.49 -13.44
C LYS A 151 7.08 -1.15 -13.33
N LEU A 152 7.72 -0.08 -13.79
CA LEU A 152 7.15 1.27 -13.83
C LEU A 152 6.83 1.69 -15.27
N LEU A 153 5.57 1.99 -15.54
CA LEU A 153 5.14 2.65 -16.78
C LEU A 153 5.14 4.17 -16.59
N CYS A 154 6.10 4.85 -17.20
CA CYS A 154 6.18 6.31 -17.17
C CYS A 154 5.18 6.95 -18.16
N PRO A 155 4.79 8.22 -17.94
CA PRO A 155 3.93 8.97 -18.87
C PRO A 155 4.47 9.08 -20.30
N SER A 156 5.79 8.97 -20.48
CA SER A 156 6.43 8.91 -21.81
C SER A 156 6.05 7.64 -22.60
N GLY A 157 5.53 6.62 -21.92
CA GLY A 157 5.25 5.30 -22.48
C GLY A 157 6.40 4.30 -22.31
N ASN A 158 7.54 4.70 -21.76
CA ASN A 158 8.61 3.74 -21.45
C ASN A 158 8.23 2.90 -20.23
N ILE A 159 8.64 1.62 -20.24
CA ILE A 159 8.61 0.75 -19.07
C ILE A 159 10.02 0.57 -18.57
N TYR A 160 10.21 0.78 -17.26
CA TYR A 160 11.46 0.52 -16.57
C TYR A 160 11.28 -0.65 -15.60
N SER A 161 12.25 -1.56 -15.58
CA SER A 161 12.42 -2.50 -14.47
C SER A 161 13.24 -1.79 -13.41
N CYS A 162 12.71 -1.70 -12.19
CA CYS A 162 13.35 -0.99 -11.09
C CYS A 162 13.66 -1.97 -9.96
N SER A 163 14.93 -2.03 -9.54
CA SER A 163 15.40 -2.75 -8.36
C SER A 163 16.45 -1.90 -7.64
N ARG A 164 17.06 -2.42 -6.58
CA ARG A 164 18.17 -1.73 -5.90
C ARG A 164 19.41 -1.59 -6.80
N GLU A 165 19.56 -2.48 -7.79
CA GLU A 165 20.68 -2.57 -8.71
C GLU A 165 20.36 -1.99 -10.09
N GLU A 166 19.12 -2.14 -10.58
CA GLU A 166 18.67 -1.67 -11.89
C GLU A 166 17.74 -0.46 -11.75
N ASN A 167 18.04 0.66 -12.44
CA ASN A 167 17.28 1.91 -12.32
C ASN A 167 17.06 2.34 -10.85
N SER A 168 18.09 2.16 -10.02
CA SER A 168 18.04 2.33 -8.55
C SER A 168 17.48 3.68 -8.09
N GLU A 169 17.82 4.77 -8.78
CA GLU A 169 17.26 6.09 -8.48
C GLU A 169 15.73 6.12 -8.64
N LEU A 170 15.19 5.52 -9.72
CA LEU A 170 13.74 5.37 -9.91
C LEU A 170 13.13 4.42 -8.88
N PHE A 171 13.83 3.33 -8.53
CA PHE A 171 13.38 2.41 -7.50
C PHE A 171 13.09 3.15 -6.19
N HIS A 172 14.06 3.93 -5.72
CA HIS A 172 13.94 4.69 -4.49
C HIS A 172 12.97 5.88 -4.59
N ALA A 173 12.88 6.55 -5.74
CA ALA A 173 12.02 7.72 -5.90
C ALA A 173 10.52 7.38 -6.04
N VAL A 174 10.18 6.20 -6.60
CA VAL A 174 8.79 5.75 -6.74
C VAL A 174 8.21 5.31 -5.40
N ILE A 175 9.02 4.66 -4.55
CA ILE A 175 8.62 4.24 -3.21
C ILE A 175 8.41 5.48 -2.34
N GLY A 176 7.19 5.69 -1.84
CA GLY A 176 6.84 6.95 -1.16
C GLY A 176 6.64 8.16 -2.11
N GLY A 177 6.74 7.95 -3.43
CA GLY A 177 6.62 9.01 -4.45
C GLY A 177 5.18 9.41 -4.80
N MET A 178 4.18 8.91 -4.06
CA MET A 178 2.76 9.28 -4.19
C MET A 178 2.17 9.08 -5.60
N GLY A 179 2.77 8.18 -6.40
CA GLY A 179 2.34 7.91 -7.78
C GLY A 179 2.73 8.98 -8.81
N LEU A 180 3.56 9.97 -8.45
CA LEU A 180 3.86 11.11 -9.33
C LEU A 180 4.78 10.78 -10.50
N LEU A 181 5.46 9.63 -10.47
CA LEU A 181 6.49 9.24 -11.46
C LEU A 181 5.99 8.25 -12.53
N GLY A 182 4.82 7.64 -12.33
CA GLY A 182 4.26 6.67 -13.25
C GLY A 182 3.40 5.62 -12.57
N VAL A 183 2.93 4.67 -13.37
CA VAL A 183 2.11 3.55 -12.89
C VAL A 183 3.01 2.36 -12.58
N ILE A 184 2.98 1.90 -11.33
CA ILE A 184 3.55 0.60 -10.96
C ILE A 184 2.63 -0.45 -11.57
N LEU A 185 3.14 -1.31 -12.45
CA LEU A 185 2.34 -2.35 -13.13
C LEU A 185 2.35 -3.65 -12.33
N GLU A 186 3.54 -4.13 -12.02
CA GLU A 186 3.81 -5.40 -11.35
C GLU A 186 4.86 -5.19 -10.27
N VAL A 187 4.77 -5.93 -9.17
CA VAL A 187 5.73 -5.90 -8.07
C VAL A 187 6.06 -7.31 -7.63
N ARG A 188 7.36 -7.57 -7.45
CA ARG A 188 7.87 -8.76 -6.78
C ARG A 188 8.23 -8.44 -5.34
N LEU A 189 7.65 -9.17 -4.39
CA LEU A 189 7.95 -9.06 -2.97
C LEU A 189 8.24 -10.42 -2.36
N LYS A 190 9.02 -10.41 -1.27
CA LYS A 190 9.28 -11.62 -0.48
C LYS A 190 8.34 -11.66 0.72
N LEU A 191 7.57 -12.75 0.84
CA LEU A 191 6.70 -12.99 1.99
C LEU A 191 7.47 -13.61 3.17
N LYS A 192 6.97 -13.41 4.39
CA LYS A 192 7.44 -14.10 5.60
C LYS A 192 6.77 -15.46 5.68
N LYS A 193 7.53 -16.53 5.93
CA LYS A 193 6.95 -17.84 6.26
C LYS A 193 6.42 -17.81 7.69
N ILE A 194 5.22 -18.33 7.91
CA ILE A 194 4.58 -18.41 9.23
C ILE A 194 4.17 -19.86 9.51
N HIS A 195 4.21 -20.25 10.77
CA HIS A 195 3.78 -21.58 11.19
C HIS A 195 2.25 -21.64 11.34
N SER A 196 1.68 -20.69 12.08
CA SER A 196 0.25 -20.59 12.36
C SER A 196 -0.34 -19.27 11.85
N SER A 197 -1.65 -19.29 11.58
CA SER A 197 -2.45 -18.06 11.35
C SER A 197 -2.77 -17.32 12.65
N GLU A 198 -2.48 -17.92 13.81
CA GLU A 198 -2.74 -17.36 15.11
C GLU A 198 -1.52 -16.62 15.67
N LEU A 199 -1.79 -15.69 16.57
CA LEU A 199 -0.78 -14.89 17.26
C LEU A 199 -1.00 -15.01 18.77
N GLU A 200 0.07 -15.18 19.54
CA GLU A 200 0.02 -14.90 20.98
C GLU A 200 -0.04 -13.38 21.15
N VAL A 201 -1.10 -12.88 21.79
CA VAL A 201 -1.26 -11.45 22.09
C VAL A 201 -1.25 -11.21 23.59
N LYS A 202 -0.36 -10.33 24.05
CA LYS A 202 -0.27 -9.86 25.44
C LYS A 202 -0.57 -8.37 25.52
N THR A 203 -1.47 -8.01 26.42
CA THR A 203 -1.86 -6.62 26.66
C THR A 203 -1.39 -6.19 28.04
N LYS A 204 -0.72 -5.05 28.11
CA LYS A 204 -0.32 -4.41 29.37
C LYS A 204 -0.97 -3.04 29.47
N ARG A 205 -1.68 -2.78 30.57
CA ARG A 205 -2.09 -1.41 30.95
C ARG A 205 -0.88 -0.67 31.52
N THR A 206 -0.72 0.60 31.16
CA THR A 206 0.32 1.50 31.66
C THR A 206 -0.31 2.74 32.29
N GLU A 207 0.28 3.22 33.38
CA GLU A 207 -0.29 4.32 34.17
C GLU A 207 0.08 5.70 33.63
N ASN A 208 1.09 5.80 32.76
CA ASN A 208 1.51 7.05 32.10
C ASN A 208 2.41 6.76 30.87
N LEU A 209 2.85 7.82 30.21
CA LEU A 209 3.70 7.73 29.02
C LEU A 209 5.09 7.13 29.33
N GLU A 210 5.70 7.45 30.47
CA GLU A 210 7.00 6.92 30.87
C GLU A 210 6.96 5.40 30.97
N GLU A 211 5.98 4.85 31.69
CA GLU A 211 5.81 3.39 31.79
C GLU A 211 5.49 2.74 30.44
N THR A 212 4.80 3.47 29.55
CA THR A 212 4.55 3.02 28.17
C THR A 212 5.87 2.83 27.44
N LEU A 213 6.72 3.84 27.39
CA LEU A 213 8.01 3.79 26.70
C LEU A 213 8.94 2.73 27.31
N ASP A 214 9.05 2.67 28.65
CA ASP A 214 9.83 1.66 29.35
C ASP A 214 9.40 0.22 29.00
N TYR A 215 8.11 0.00 28.76
CA TYR A 215 7.61 -1.31 28.38
C TYR A 215 7.91 -1.62 26.91
N PHE A 216 7.90 -0.63 26.01
CA PHE A 216 8.30 -0.85 24.61
C PHE A 216 9.73 -1.39 24.54
N GLU A 217 10.69 -0.72 25.17
CA GLU A 217 12.11 -1.13 25.16
C GLU A 217 12.31 -2.55 25.71
N ARG A 218 11.60 -2.89 26.79
CA ARG A 218 11.68 -4.24 27.40
C ARG A 218 11.03 -5.33 26.55
N ALA A 219 9.98 -4.99 25.81
CA ALA A 219 9.17 -5.95 25.06
C ALA A 219 9.67 -6.16 23.62
N GLU A 220 10.48 -5.23 23.09
CA GLU A 220 10.90 -5.18 21.68
C GLU A 220 11.44 -6.51 21.16
N ASN A 221 12.49 -7.04 21.79
CA ASN A 221 13.17 -8.28 21.36
C ASN A 221 12.30 -9.53 21.40
N ALA A 222 11.16 -9.47 22.09
CA ALA A 222 10.26 -10.60 22.26
C ALA A 222 9.00 -10.46 21.38
N SER A 223 8.90 -9.40 20.56
CA SER A 223 7.70 -9.05 19.80
C SER A 223 7.94 -9.16 18.29
N ASP A 224 6.98 -9.73 17.56
CA ASP A 224 6.89 -9.48 16.11
C ASP A 224 6.14 -8.17 15.84
N TYR A 225 5.13 -7.86 16.66
CA TYR A 225 4.30 -6.66 16.54
C TYR A 225 4.18 -5.98 17.91
N LEU A 226 4.31 -4.66 17.93
CA LEU A 226 4.30 -3.86 19.15
C LEU A 226 3.69 -2.48 18.88
N TYR A 227 2.61 -2.15 19.58
CA TYR A 227 1.94 -0.86 19.45
C TYR A 227 1.17 -0.51 20.72
N ALA A 228 0.77 0.75 20.87
CA ALA A 228 -0.01 1.19 22.01
C ALA A 228 -1.19 2.08 21.61
N TRP A 229 -2.22 2.02 22.44
CA TRP A 229 -3.27 3.03 22.51
C TRP A 229 -2.99 3.90 23.72
N VAL A 230 -2.87 5.22 23.50
CA VAL A 230 -2.49 6.20 24.52
C VAL A 230 -3.64 7.18 24.74
N ASP A 231 -3.96 7.48 26.00
CA ASP A 231 -4.97 8.45 26.41
C ASP A 231 -4.43 9.87 26.26
N GLY A 232 -4.75 10.52 25.13
CA GLY A 232 -4.39 11.90 24.84
C GLY A 232 -5.20 12.97 25.60
N PHE A 233 -6.19 12.59 26.42
CA PHE A 233 -7.00 13.52 27.21
C PHE A 233 -6.62 13.53 28.70
N SER A 234 -5.92 12.51 29.16
CA SER A 234 -5.36 12.44 30.52
C SER A 234 -4.39 13.60 30.81
N SER A 235 -4.29 14.00 32.08
CA SER A 235 -3.42 15.09 32.52
C SER A 235 -2.73 14.77 33.85
N GLY A 236 -1.68 15.54 34.17
CA GLY A 236 -0.88 15.32 35.39
C GLY A 236 -0.12 14.00 35.34
N ARG A 237 -0.11 13.24 36.43
CA ARG A 237 0.67 12.00 36.56
C ARG A 237 0.19 10.85 35.68
N SER A 238 -1.03 10.93 35.14
CA SER A 238 -1.60 9.91 34.26
C SER A 238 -1.50 10.24 32.78
N THR A 239 -0.82 11.36 32.44
CA THR A 239 -0.64 11.79 31.05
C THR A 239 -0.04 10.66 30.22
N GLY A 240 -0.75 10.29 29.16
CA GLY A 240 -0.34 9.24 28.24
C GLY A 240 -0.44 7.82 28.80
N ARG A 241 -1.25 7.59 29.85
CA ARG A 241 -1.66 6.24 30.26
C ARG A 241 -2.29 5.50 29.08
N GLY A 242 -2.27 4.17 29.10
CA GLY A 242 -2.80 3.44 27.96
C GLY A 242 -2.72 1.94 28.06
N PHE A 243 -2.76 1.32 26.89
CA PHE A 243 -2.59 -0.12 26.70
C PHE A 243 -1.50 -0.36 25.66
N VAL A 244 -0.48 -1.13 26.02
CA VAL A 244 0.51 -1.66 25.09
C VAL A 244 0.12 -3.08 24.71
N PHE A 245 0.14 -3.35 23.41
CA PHE A 245 -0.17 -4.63 22.81
C PHE A 245 1.10 -5.18 22.17
N ARG A 246 1.52 -6.34 22.62
CA ARG A 246 2.60 -7.13 22.04
C ARG A 246 1.99 -8.37 21.39
N ALA A 247 2.41 -8.69 20.18
CA ALA A 247 2.05 -9.96 19.54
C ALA A 247 3.28 -10.64 18.91
N ARG A 248 3.24 -11.97 18.86
CA ARG A 248 4.21 -12.81 18.13
C ARG A 248 3.49 -13.94 17.41
N HIS A 249 4.07 -14.41 16.31
CA HIS A 249 3.64 -15.64 15.66
C HIS A 249 3.88 -16.83 16.60
N LEU A 250 2.96 -17.79 16.57
CA LEU A 250 3.13 -19.06 17.27
C LEU A 250 4.21 -19.90 16.58
N GLU A 251 4.99 -20.61 17.38
CA GLU A 251 5.98 -21.59 16.95
C GLU A 251 5.36 -22.99 16.83
N GLU A 252 6.14 -23.95 16.32
CA GLU A 252 5.68 -25.33 16.14
C GLU A 252 5.29 -25.97 17.48
N GLY A 253 4.04 -26.43 17.57
CA GLY A 253 3.48 -27.06 18.77
C GLY A 253 2.88 -26.09 19.79
N GLU A 254 2.70 -24.82 19.43
CA GLU A 254 1.96 -23.83 20.25
C GLU A 254 0.50 -23.63 19.82
N ASP A 255 0.05 -24.25 18.73
CA ASP A 255 -1.30 -24.15 18.14
C ASP A 255 -2.29 -25.24 18.61
#